data_AF-A0A183H5J0-F1
#
_entry.id   AF-A0A183H5J0-F1
#
_cell.length_a   1.000
_cell.length_b   1.000
_cell.length_c   1.000
_cell.angle_alpha   90.00
_cell.angle_beta   90.00
_cell.angle_gamma   90.00
#
_symmetry.space_group_name_H-M   'P 1'
#
loop_
_entity.id
_entity.type
_entity.pdbx_description
1 polymer ?
#
loop_
_entity_poly.entity_id
_entity_poly.type
_entity_poly.pdbx_seq_one_letter_code
_entity_poly.pdbx_strand_id
1 'polypeptide(L)'
;MDMTENDTKSSNMLMKLKIANIIFAHTYVLVTYRKTSADQCEYMAHSWECFMMRTPITLSLLLNAISIPTIVIERAIATYFSSRYEKFSKSIAVILVIAQPTIGIGSFLFLVSDFKLFDSEKVVYCSTANDGNASKSSMIFGFYMIIDFISALTFP
;
A
#
# COMPACT_ATOMS: atom_id res chain seq x y z
N MET A 1 1.38 -24.79 16.78
CA MET A 1 2.46 -24.72 15.77
C MET A 1 2.04 -23.91 14.53
N ASP A 2 0.92 -23.16 14.56
CA ASP A 2 0.34 -22.44 13.41
C ASP A 2 0.73 -20.96 13.27
N MET A 3 1.37 -20.37 14.29
CA MET A 3 1.68 -18.93 14.31
C MET A 3 2.78 -18.58 13.28
N THR A 4 3.77 -19.46 13.10
CA THR A 4 4.81 -19.28 12.09
C THR A 4 4.29 -19.50 10.67
N GLU A 5 3.31 -20.38 10.46
CA GLU A 5 2.79 -20.70 9.14
C GLU A 5 1.95 -19.56 8.55
N ASN A 6 1.13 -18.89 9.38
CA ASN A 6 0.31 -17.75 8.94
C ASN A 6 1.11 -16.46 8.79
N ASP A 7 2.07 -16.19 9.68
CA ASP A 7 3.05 -15.10 9.49
C ASP A 7 3.84 -15.33 8.20
N THR A 8 4.27 -16.58 7.93
CA THR A 8 4.96 -16.94 6.69
C THR A 8 4.04 -16.79 5.48
N LYS A 9 2.75 -17.07 5.60
CA LYS A 9 1.77 -16.93 4.50
C LYS A 9 1.42 -15.48 4.19
N SER A 10 1.20 -14.66 5.23
CA SER A 10 1.01 -13.21 5.08
C SER A 10 2.28 -12.56 4.53
N SER A 11 3.45 -12.91 5.08
CA SER A 11 4.75 -12.45 4.59
C SER A 11 5.03 -12.89 3.15
N ASN A 12 4.72 -14.14 2.76
CA ASN A 12 4.87 -14.61 1.39
C ASN A 12 3.88 -13.94 0.42
N MET A 13 2.64 -13.68 0.84
CA MET A 13 1.66 -12.96 0.02
C MET A 13 2.07 -11.50 -0.17
N LEU A 14 2.51 -10.85 0.91
CA LEU A 14 3.05 -9.49 0.89
C LEU A 14 4.33 -9.42 0.06
N MET A 15 5.22 -10.41 0.16
CA MET A 15 6.44 -10.51 -0.63
C MET A 15 6.13 -10.69 -2.12
N LYS A 16 5.20 -11.56 -2.48
CA LYS A 16 4.75 -11.73 -3.87
C LYS A 16 4.14 -10.44 -4.42
N LEU A 17 3.32 -9.75 -3.63
CA LEU A 17 2.68 -8.50 -4.02
C LEU A 17 3.69 -7.34 -4.15
N LYS A 18 4.68 -7.27 -3.24
CA LYS A 18 5.83 -6.36 -3.33
C LYS A 18 6.66 -6.60 -4.58
N ILE A 19 7.05 -7.85 -4.82
CA ILE A 19 7.84 -8.23 -6.00
C ILE A 19 7.07 -7.90 -7.28
N ALA A 20 5.77 -8.21 -7.35
CA ALA A 20 4.93 -7.86 -8.49
C ALA A 20 4.86 -6.35 -8.73
N ASN A 21 4.66 -5.55 -7.66
CA ASN A 21 4.63 -4.08 -7.77
C ASN A 21 5.99 -3.49 -8.18
N ILE A 22 7.09 -4.04 -7.67
CA ILE A 22 8.46 -3.64 -8.02
C ILE A 22 8.74 -3.97 -9.49
N ILE A 23 8.43 -5.20 -9.94
CA ILE A 23 8.59 -5.61 -11.34
C ILE A 23 7.74 -4.74 -12.25
N PHE A 24 6.49 -4.46 -11.88
CA PHE A 24 5.61 -3.60 -12.65
C PHE A 24 6.17 -2.17 -12.75
N ALA A 25 6.60 -1.58 -11.64
CA ALA A 25 7.21 -0.25 -11.61
C ALA A 25 8.48 -0.19 -12.46
N HIS A 26 9.42 -1.14 -12.31
CA HIS A 26 10.66 -1.16 -13.08
C HIS A 26 10.44 -1.45 -14.57
N THR A 27 9.53 -2.35 -14.91
CA THR A 27 9.16 -2.62 -16.30
C THR A 27 8.52 -1.39 -16.94
N TYR A 28 7.65 -0.69 -16.21
CA TYR A 28 7.01 0.53 -16.68
C TYR A 28 8.03 1.67 -16.89
N VAL A 29 8.96 1.85 -15.94
CA VAL A 29 10.08 2.80 -16.08
C VAL A 29 10.94 2.46 -17.29
N LEU A 30 11.27 1.19 -17.52
CA LEU A 30 12.05 0.77 -18.69
C LEU A 30 11.29 1.02 -20.01
N VAL A 31 9.98 0.77 -20.04
CA VAL A 31 9.14 1.02 -21.21
C VAL A 31 9.02 2.52 -21.50
N THR A 32 8.82 3.35 -20.48
CA THR A 32 8.78 4.82 -20.64
C THR A 32 10.14 5.37 -21.02
N TYR A 33 11.23 4.91 -20.42
CA TYR A 33 12.60 5.29 -20.77
C TYR A 33 12.95 4.94 -22.22
N ARG A 34 12.58 3.73 -22.67
CA ARG A 34 12.78 3.31 -24.07
C ARG A 34 12.00 4.18 -25.05
N LYS A 35 10.79 4.61 -24.67
CA LYS A 35 9.94 5.47 -25.49
C LYS A 35 10.44 6.92 -25.54
N THR A 36 11.05 7.40 -24.46
CA THR A 36 11.57 8.78 -24.32
C THR A 36 12.99 8.96 -24.88
N SER A 37 13.77 7.90 -25.07
CA SER A 37 15.08 7.98 -25.74
C SER A 37 14.99 8.46 -27.22
N ALA A 38 13.79 8.56 -27.79
CA ALA A 38 13.56 9.03 -29.14
C ALA A 38 13.30 10.56 -29.25
N ASP A 39 12.80 11.24 -28.21
CA ASP A 39 12.41 12.66 -28.25
C ASP A 39 12.64 13.37 -26.90
N GLN A 40 13.70 14.19 -26.79
CA GLN A 40 14.12 14.84 -25.55
C GLN A 40 13.30 16.09 -25.15
N CYS A 41 12.48 16.64 -26.06
CA CYS A 41 11.72 17.88 -25.81
C CYS A 41 10.29 17.66 -25.27
N GLU A 42 9.82 16.41 -25.16
CA GLU A 42 8.48 16.08 -24.68
C GLU A 42 8.48 15.58 -23.22
N TYR A 43 9.24 16.23 -22.34
CA TYR A 43 9.36 15.87 -20.92
C TYR A 43 8.08 16.07 -20.09
N MET A 44 6.98 16.46 -20.75
CA MET A 44 5.68 16.63 -20.14
C MET A 44 4.94 15.29 -20.10
N ALA A 45 5.03 14.60 -18.97
CA ALA A 45 4.27 13.38 -18.73
C ALA A 45 2.77 13.72 -18.69
N HIS A 46 1.97 12.91 -19.38
CA HIS A 46 0.52 13.00 -19.22
C HIS A 46 0.14 12.61 -17.79
N SER A 47 -0.91 13.23 -17.23
CA SER A 47 -1.41 12.93 -15.88
C SER A 47 -1.66 11.43 -15.64
N TRP A 48 -2.08 10.70 -16.67
CA TRP A 48 -2.23 9.24 -16.64
C TRP A 48 -0.91 8.46 -16.50
N GLU A 49 0.16 8.88 -17.17
CA GLU A 49 1.46 8.20 -17.09
C GLU A 49 2.11 8.39 -15.70
N CYS A 50 1.98 9.60 -15.16
CA CYS A 50 2.32 9.90 -13.76
C CYS A 50 1.55 9.02 -12.78
N PHE A 51 0.25 8.85 -13.02
CA PHE A 51 -0.62 8.04 -12.18
C PHE A 51 -0.19 6.57 -12.18
N MET A 52 0.08 5.99 -13.36
CA MET A 52 0.52 4.61 -13.52
C MET A 52 1.88 4.34 -12.87
N MET A 53 2.82 5.30 -12.94
CA MET A 53 4.12 5.22 -12.24
C MET A 53 3.96 5.23 -10.71
N ARG A 54 3.07 6.08 -10.20
CA ARG A 54 2.96 6.35 -8.77
C ARG A 54 2.11 5.32 -8.04
N THR A 55 1.10 4.79 -8.72
CA THR A 55 0.20 3.74 -8.24
C THR A 55 0.92 2.59 -7.52
N PRO A 56 1.89 1.88 -8.13
CA PRO A 56 2.56 0.75 -7.48
C PRO A 56 3.38 1.19 -6.25
N ILE A 57 3.96 2.39 -6.26
CA ILE A 57 4.76 2.92 -5.14
C ILE A 57 3.84 3.24 -3.95
N THR A 58 2.78 4.01 -4.18
CA THR A 58 1.83 4.39 -3.12
C THR A 58 1.07 3.18 -2.59
N LEU A 59 0.63 2.26 -3.46
CA LEU A 59 -0.03 1.03 -3.04
C LEU A 59 0.90 0.15 -2.19
N SER A 60 2.17 0.01 -2.58
CA SER A 60 3.15 -0.76 -1.80
C SER A 60 3.40 -0.14 -0.43
N LEU A 61 3.48 1.20 -0.36
CA LEU A 61 3.66 1.91 0.90
C LEU A 61 2.47 1.72 1.85
N LEU A 62 1.24 1.82 1.34
CA LEU A 62 0.01 1.63 2.12
C LEU A 62 -0.10 0.19 2.65
N LEU A 63 0.18 -0.80 1.81
CA LEU A 63 0.18 -2.21 2.22
C LEU A 63 1.24 -2.49 3.28
N ASN A 64 2.41 -1.86 3.19
CA ASN A 64 3.44 -1.94 4.23
C ASN A 64 2.96 -1.33 5.54
N ALA A 65 2.39 -0.13 5.50
CA ALA A 65 1.88 0.55 6.68
C ALA A 65 0.73 -0.22 7.37
N ILE A 66 -0.09 -0.97 6.62
CA ILE A 66 -1.15 -1.80 7.21
C ILE A 66 -0.62 -3.13 7.77
N SER A 67 0.48 -3.64 7.22
CA SER A 67 1.03 -4.94 7.64
C SER A 67 1.49 -4.92 9.10
N ILE A 68 2.18 -3.86 9.52
CA ILE A 68 2.71 -3.67 10.88
C ILE A 68 1.60 -3.76 11.95
N PRO A 69 0.55 -2.93 11.91
CA PRO A 69 -0.51 -2.98 12.92
C PRO A 69 -1.32 -4.25 12.87
N THR A 70 -1.48 -4.89 11.71
CA THR A 70 -2.19 -6.16 11.63
C THR A 70 -1.47 -7.24 12.43
N ILE A 71 -0.14 -7.32 12.31
CA ILE A 71 0.68 -8.28 13.05
C ILE A 71 0.61 -7.95 14.55
N VAL A 72 0.73 -6.67 14.91
CA VAL A 72 0.58 -6.19 16.30
C VAL A 72 -0.76 -6.59 16.89
N ILE A 73 -1.86 -6.39 16.17
CA ILE A 73 -3.22 -6.77 16.60
C ILE A 73 -3.32 -8.28 16.77
N GLU A 74 -2.81 -9.06 15.81
CA GLU A 74 -2.80 -10.53 15.91
C GLU A 74 -2.07 -11.01 17.16
N ARG A 75 -0.87 -10.46 17.42
CA ARG A 75 -0.05 -10.77 18.58
C ARG A 75 -0.70 -10.34 19.90
N ALA A 76 -1.36 -9.19 19.92
CA ALA A 76 -2.09 -8.71 21.10
C ALA A 76 -3.29 -9.62 21.42
N ILE A 77 -4.05 -10.03 20.40
CA ILE A 77 -5.19 -10.95 20.56
C ILE A 77 -4.73 -12.32 21.04
N ALA A 78 -3.66 -12.86 20.45
CA ALA A 78 -3.10 -14.16 20.86
C ALA A 78 -2.63 -14.14 22.33
N THR A 79 -2.06 -13.02 22.78
CA THR A 79 -1.60 -12.85 24.18
C THR A 79 -2.76 -12.67 25.15
N TYR A 80 -3.72 -11.80 24.83
CA TYR A 80 -4.83 -11.47 25.74
C TYR A 80 -5.90 -12.57 25.80
N PHE A 81 -6.15 -13.26 24.68
CA PHE A 81 -7.20 -14.27 24.55
C PHE A 81 -6.65 -15.68 24.32
N SER A 82 -5.47 -16.01 24.87
CA SER A 82 -4.79 -17.31 24.66
C SER A 82 -5.73 -18.53 24.74
N SER A 83 -6.60 -18.60 25.76
CA SER A 83 -7.51 -19.75 25.95
C SER A 83 -8.65 -19.87 24.93
N ARG A 84 -9.12 -18.76 24.35
CA ARG A 84 -10.14 -18.76 23.28
C ARG A 84 -9.51 -18.80 21.89
N TYR A 85 -8.29 -18.28 21.77
CA TYR A 85 -7.56 -18.20 20.52
C TYR A 85 -7.23 -19.61 19.99
N GLU A 86 -6.88 -20.57 20.84
CA GLU A 86 -6.60 -21.95 20.38
C GLU A 86 -7.75 -22.61 19.58
N LYS A 87 -9.01 -22.27 19.86
CA LYS A 87 -10.16 -22.82 19.13
C LYS A 87 -10.52 -22.05 17.86
N PHE A 88 -10.21 -20.76 17.77
CA PHE A 88 -10.67 -19.87 16.69
C PHE A 88 -9.55 -19.14 15.93
N SER A 89 -8.27 -19.38 16.28
CA SER A 89 -7.10 -18.72 15.71
C SER A 89 -7.06 -18.79 14.19
N LYS A 90 -7.37 -19.97 13.64
CA LYS A 90 -7.39 -20.20 12.19
C LYS A 90 -8.39 -19.30 11.46
N SER A 91 -9.57 -19.04 12.05
CA SER A 91 -10.58 -18.18 11.43
C SER A 91 -10.18 -16.70 11.52
N ILE A 92 -9.62 -16.27 12.66
CA ILE A 92 -9.21 -14.89 12.87
C ILE A 92 -8.05 -14.51 11.94
N ALA A 93 -7.04 -15.39 11.83
CA ALA A 93 -5.89 -15.17 10.96
C ALA A 93 -6.30 -15.02 9.48
N VAL A 94 -7.25 -15.84 9.00
CA VAL A 94 -7.77 -15.74 7.62
C VAL A 94 -8.47 -14.40 7.39
N ILE A 95 -9.26 -13.92 8.36
CA ILE A 95 -9.94 -12.62 8.27
C ILE A 95 -8.92 -11.48 8.20
N LEU A 96 -7.88 -11.51 9.02
CA LEU A 96 -6.82 -10.49 9.03
C LEU A 96 -6.05 -10.44 7.71
N VAL A 97 -5.70 -11.61 7.15
CA VAL A 97 -5.01 -11.70 5.84
C VAL A 97 -5.86 -11.15 4.69
N ILE A 98 -7.19 -11.28 4.74
CA ILE A 98 -8.09 -10.73 3.72
C ILE A 98 -8.35 -9.22 3.96
N ALA A 99 -8.43 -8.80 5.22
CA ALA A 99 -8.66 -7.41 5.58
C ALA A 99 -7.49 -6.51 5.15
N GLN A 100 -6.24 -6.99 5.28
CA GLN A 100 -5.02 -6.25 4.89
C GLN A 100 -5.07 -5.68 3.45
N PRO A 101 -5.20 -6.50 2.38
CA PRO A 101 -5.26 -5.99 1.02
C PRO A 101 -6.53 -5.19 0.77
N THR A 102 -7.65 -5.54 1.41
CA THR A 102 -8.93 -4.82 1.23
C THR A 102 -8.81 -3.38 1.72
N ILE A 103 -8.23 -3.16 2.91
CA ILE A 103 -8.01 -1.83 3.47
C ILE A 103 -6.95 -1.08 2.64
N GLY A 104 -5.86 -1.74 2.24
CA GLY A 104 -4.79 -1.09 1.46
C GLY A 104 -5.24 -0.63 0.08
N ILE A 105 -5.96 -1.48 -0.63
CA ILE A 105 -6.53 -1.16 -1.95
C ILE A 105 -7.66 -0.12 -1.80
N GLY A 106 -8.50 -0.24 -0.77
CA GLY A 106 -9.57 0.72 -0.49
C GLY A 106 -9.03 2.14 -0.22
N SER A 107 -8.04 2.27 0.66
CA SER A 107 -7.36 3.54 0.94
C SER A 107 -6.68 4.11 -0.31
N PHE A 108 -6.09 3.26 -1.14
CA PHE A 108 -5.51 3.67 -2.42
C PHE A 108 -6.59 4.22 -3.37
N LEU A 109 -7.68 3.48 -3.60
CA LEU A 109 -8.78 3.93 -4.46
C LEU A 109 -9.40 5.26 -3.99
N PHE A 110 -9.49 5.46 -2.67
CA PHE A 110 -9.98 6.71 -2.09
C PHE A 110 -9.02 7.89 -2.31
N LEU A 111 -7.71 7.68 -2.33
CA LEU A 111 -6.74 8.73 -2.70
C LEU A 111 -6.83 9.09 -4.19
N VAL A 112 -7.19 8.11 -5.01
CA VAL A 112 -7.20 8.23 -6.47
C VAL A 112 -8.49 8.82 -7.00
N SER A 113 -9.61 8.67 -6.30
CA SER A 113 -10.94 9.09 -6.75
C SER A 113 -11.06 10.58 -7.12
N ASP A 114 -10.20 11.45 -6.58
CA ASP A 114 -10.21 12.89 -6.86
C ASP A 114 -9.23 13.31 -7.96
N PHE A 115 -8.38 12.41 -8.44
CA PHE A 115 -7.55 12.71 -9.58
C PHE A 115 -8.41 12.74 -10.84
N LYS A 116 -8.41 13.89 -11.55
CA LYS A 116 -8.90 13.96 -12.92
C LYS A 116 -7.93 13.20 -13.84
N LEU A 117 -8.00 11.87 -13.83
CA LEU A 117 -7.12 10.98 -14.58
C LEU A 117 -7.19 11.18 -16.10
N PHE A 118 -8.26 11.80 -16.59
CA PHE A 118 -8.52 12.07 -18.00
C PHE A 118 -8.29 13.54 -18.39
N ASP A 119 -7.85 14.41 -17.48
CA ASP A 119 -7.44 15.75 -17.89
C ASP A 119 -6.13 15.62 -18.67
N SER A 120 -6.16 16.00 -19.94
CA SER A 120 -5.04 15.93 -20.88
C SER A 120 -4.00 17.04 -20.63
N GLU A 121 -4.00 17.60 -19.42
CA GLU A 121 -3.08 18.63 -19.02
C GLU A 121 -1.72 18.00 -18.71
N LYS A 122 -0.71 18.52 -19.39
CA LYS A 122 0.68 18.10 -19.32
C LYS A 122 1.28 18.63 -18.02
N VAL A 123 1.67 17.74 -17.09
CA VAL A 123 2.21 18.13 -15.79
C VAL A 123 3.74 18.07 -15.77
N VAL A 124 4.37 19.11 -15.23
CA VAL A 124 5.84 19.20 -15.08
C VAL A 124 6.34 18.30 -13.95
N TYR A 125 5.49 18.05 -12.95
CA TYR A 125 5.81 17.22 -11.79
C TYR A 125 4.65 16.28 -11.43
N CYS A 126 4.93 14.98 -11.38
CA CYS A 126 3.99 14.01 -10.83
C CYS A 126 3.99 14.18 -9.30
N SER A 127 2.92 14.69 -8.68
CA SER A 127 2.72 14.73 -7.21
C SER A 127 1.59 13.80 -6.76
N THR A 128 1.67 13.18 -5.56
CA THR A 128 0.55 12.41 -4.97
C THR A 128 -0.50 13.36 -4.43
N ALA A 129 -0.07 14.56 -4.05
CA ALA A 129 -0.88 15.58 -3.43
C ALA A 129 -0.97 16.77 -4.40
N ASN A 130 -2.20 17.09 -4.78
CA ASN A 130 -2.63 18.28 -5.49
C ASN A 130 -3.62 19.02 -4.58
N ASP A 131 -3.93 20.28 -4.89
CA ASP A 131 -4.77 21.14 -4.04
C ASP A 131 -6.15 20.53 -3.75
N GLY A 132 -6.68 19.71 -4.67
CA GLY A 132 -7.96 18.99 -4.51
C GLY A 132 -7.93 17.77 -3.58
N ASN A 133 -6.77 17.14 -3.35
CA ASN A 133 -6.67 15.90 -2.57
C ASN A 133 -5.61 15.94 -1.45
N ALA A 134 -4.95 17.08 -1.25
CA ALA A 134 -3.95 17.28 -0.20
C ALA A 134 -4.49 16.97 1.20
N SER A 135 -5.75 17.34 1.47
CA SER A 135 -6.42 17.07 2.75
C SER A 135 -6.68 15.57 2.96
N LYS A 136 -7.17 14.85 1.93
CA LYS A 136 -7.40 13.40 1.96
C LYS A 136 -6.10 12.62 2.11
N SER A 137 -5.07 13.04 1.38
CA SER A 137 -3.71 12.49 1.44
C SER A 137 -3.12 12.66 2.84
N SER A 138 -3.17 13.87 3.39
CA SER A 138 -2.71 14.16 4.75
C SER A 138 -3.46 13.33 5.80
N MET A 139 -4.78 13.19 5.66
CA MET A 139 -5.61 12.40 6.58
C MET A 139 -5.23 10.92 6.57
N ILE A 140 -5.04 10.32 5.39
CA ILE A 140 -4.69 8.90 5.25
C ILE A 140 -3.27 8.64 5.77
N PHE A 141 -2.28 9.43 5.33
CA PHE A 141 -0.90 9.26 5.80
C PHE A 141 -0.78 9.54 7.31
N GLY A 142 -1.51 10.53 7.82
CA GLY A 142 -1.58 10.82 9.26
C GLY A 142 -2.17 9.67 10.06
N PHE A 143 -3.25 9.04 9.57
CA PHE A 143 -3.85 7.88 10.21
C PHE A 143 -2.87 6.69 10.30
N TYR A 144 -2.15 6.40 9.21
CA TYR A 144 -1.14 5.35 9.22
C TYR A 144 0.04 5.65 10.14
N MET A 145 0.52 6.90 10.17
CA MET A 145 1.59 7.31 11.10
C MET A 145 1.19 7.14 12.57
N ILE A 146 -0.05 7.48 12.93
CA ILE A 146 -0.56 7.28 14.30
C ILE A 146 -0.61 5.79 14.64
N ILE A 147 -1.10 4.97 13.71
CA ILE A 147 -1.18 3.52 13.90
C ILE A 147 0.22 2.90 14.06
N ASP A 148 1.18 3.30 13.22
CA ASP A 148 2.56 2.83 13.32
C ASP A 148 3.19 3.25 14.66
N PHE A 149 2.91 4.48 15.11
CA PHE A 149 3.36 4.96 16.42
C PHE A 149 2.76 4.14 17.59
N ILE A 150 1.45 3.86 17.55
CA ILE A 150 0.80 3.02 18.56
C ILE A 150 1.36 1.60 18.52
N SER A 151 1.60 1.06 17.33
CA SER A 151 2.18 -0.27 17.14
C SER A 151 3.57 -0.38 17.73
N ALA A 152 4.42 0.62 17.51
CA ALA A 152 5.76 0.72 18.09
C ALA A 152 5.75 0.86 19.62
N LEU A 153 4.72 1.52 20.19
CA LEU A 153 4.57 1.62 21.64
C LEU A 153 4.03 0.33 22.29
N THR A 154 3.23 -0.44 21.56
CA THR A 154 2.58 -1.65 22.10
C THR A 154 3.53 -2.84 22.15
N PHE A 155 4.51 -2.91 21.24
CA PHE A 155 5.57 -3.91 21.22
C PHE A 155 6.94 -3.21 21.20
N PRO A 156 7.59 -3.02 22.36
CA PRO A 156 8.95 -2.51 22.42
C PRO A 156 9.98 -3.49 21.83
#